data_AF-A0A9W8BD32-F1
#
_entry.id   AF-A0A9W8BD32-F1
#
_cell.length_a   1.000
_cell.length_b   1.000
_cell.length_c   1.000
_cell.angle_alpha   90.00
_cell.angle_beta   90.00
_cell.angle_gamma   90.00
#
_symmetry.space_group_name_H-M   'P 1'
#
loop_
_entity.id
_entity.type
_entity.pdbx_description
1 polymer ?
#
loop_
_entity_poly.entity_id
_entity_poly.type
_entity_poly.pdbx_seq_one_letter_code
_entity_poly.pdbx_strand_id
1 'polypeptide(L)'
;LRNDPLSKNVSYNDNSYTDDNRAHAEALAIKYAKLWTIALPTDASSIAAKCKEVMTVVALVYGALTRPGYKPALEFAFMHFLTSSYFIPIIFDALPLVKQARLLRAYVASFLALFVMKGCPPLYITPELTSTNTHHHCTSTATTTTESSPDENCNPWMHVFSKAIACDDMHAPKAVRALWRISLLDAFPPVCHEKSVIGYELPPPINCLHLARLTVDTITSEPKNTPTNTQKVGDWVHGMIAFDEFWAHQDKEL
;
A
#
# COMPACT_ATOMS: atom_id res chain seq x y z
N LEU A 1 -13.88 -11.54 3.46
CA LEU A 1 -12.76 -12.23 2.80
C LEU A 1 -12.16 -13.32 3.68
N ARG A 2 -11.37 -13.00 4.72
CA ARG A 2 -10.68 -14.03 5.55
C ARG A 2 -11.60 -15.07 6.21
N ASN A 3 -12.81 -14.66 6.57
CA ASN A 3 -13.80 -15.55 7.19
C ASN A 3 -14.65 -16.32 6.15
N ASP A 4 -14.42 -16.11 4.86
CA ASP A 4 -15.15 -16.83 3.81
C ASP A 4 -14.66 -18.28 3.74
N PRO A 5 -15.54 -19.29 3.69
CA PRO A 5 -15.10 -20.68 3.56
C PRO A 5 -14.17 -20.90 2.36
N LEU A 6 -14.39 -20.18 1.25
CA LEU A 6 -13.56 -20.31 0.05
C LEU A 6 -12.12 -19.80 0.24
N SER A 7 -11.86 -18.90 1.19
CA SER A 7 -10.48 -18.47 1.44
C SER A 7 -9.64 -19.56 2.10
N LYS A 8 -10.27 -20.58 2.70
CA LYS A 8 -9.57 -21.74 3.29
C LYS A 8 -9.09 -22.74 2.25
N ASN A 9 -9.53 -22.61 0.99
CA ASN A 9 -9.10 -23.48 -0.10
C ASN A 9 -7.73 -23.07 -0.69
N VAL A 10 -7.19 -21.93 -0.26
CA VAL A 10 -5.83 -21.52 -0.59
C VAL A 10 -4.89 -22.21 0.39
N SER A 11 -4.00 -23.06 -0.11
CA SER A 11 -3.03 -23.79 0.70
C SER A 11 -1.67 -23.12 0.68
N TYR A 12 -0.87 -23.34 1.73
CA TYR A 12 0.53 -22.95 1.74
C TYR A 12 1.28 -23.70 0.63
N ASN A 13 1.97 -22.92 -0.20
CA ASN A 13 2.94 -23.40 -1.17
C ASN A 13 3.99 -22.29 -1.32
N ASP A 14 5.27 -22.66 -1.49
CA ASP A 14 6.34 -21.68 -1.69
C ASP A 14 6.06 -20.78 -2.91
N ASN A 15 5.33 -21.29 -3.90
CA ASN A 15 4.75 -20.50 -4.98
C ASN A 15 3.24 -20.27 -4.77
N SER A 16 2.87 -19.01 -4.48
CA SER A 16 1.46 -18.62 -4.33
C SER A 16 0.65 -18.69 -5.64
N TYR A 17 1.30 -18.79 -6.80
CA TYR A 17 0.69 -18.67 -8.14
C TYR A 17 0.31 -20.02 -8.78
N THR A 18 -0.04 -21.03 -7.99
CA THR A 18 -0.57 -22.30 -8.53
C THR A 18 -1.93 -22.07 -9.22
N ASP A 19 -2.26 -22.93 -10.18
CA ASP A 19 -3.54 -22.84 -10.90
C ASP A 19 -4.74 -22.97 -9.94
N ASP A 20 -4.64 -23.84 -8.94
CA ASP A 20 -5.67 -24.02 -7.91
C ASP A 20 -5.84 -22.77 -7.03
N ASN A 21 -4.75 -22.18 -6.53
CA ASN A 21 -4.81 -20.96 -5.72
C ASN A 21 -5.39 -19.80 -6.53
N ARG A 22 -5.01 -19.68 -7.81
CA ARG A 22 -5.54 -18.66 -8.73
C ARG A 22 -7.04 -18.82 -8.95
N ALA A 23 -7.52 -20.02 -9.25
CA ALA A 23 -8.94 -20.28 -9.49
C ALA A 23 -9.81 -19.94 -8.26
N HIS A 24 -9.40 -20.35 -7.06
CA HIS A 24 -10.09 -20.01 -5.81
C HIS A 24 -10.08 -18.50 -5.55
N ALA A 25 -8.96 -17.85 -5.80
CA ALA A 25 -8.80 -16.42 -5.59
C ALA A 25 -9.65 -15.58 -6.54
N GLU A 26 -9.70 -15.91 -7.83
CA GLU A 26 -10.52 -15.20 -8.81
C GLU A 26 -12.01 -15.29 -8.46
N ALA A 27 -12.50 -16.48 -8.09
CA ALA A 27 -13.89 -16.67 -7.67
C ALA A 27 -14.25 -15.78 -6.47
N LEU A 28 -13.35 -15.71 -5.48
CA LEU A 28 -13.56 -14.91 -4.28
C LEU A 28 -13.44 -13.40 -4.56
N ALA A 29 -12.46 -13.01 -5.37
CA ALA A 29 -12.26 -11.63 -5.78
C ALA A 29 -13.47 -11.07 -6.51
N ILE A 30 -14.04 -11.81 -7.47
CA ILE A 30 -15.25 -11.41 -8.19
C ILE A 30 -16.43 -11.27 -7.23
N LYS A 31 -16.59 -12.21 -6.28
CA LYS A 31 -17.67 -12.16 -5.27
C LYS A 31 -17.60 -10.88 -4.44
N TYR A 32 -16.44 -10.53 -3.89
CA TYR A 32 -16.29 -9.38 -3.01
C TYR A 32 -16.13 -8.05 -3.74
N ALA A 33 -15.54 -8.02 -4.94
CA ALA A 33 -15.45 -6.82 -5.76
C ALA A 33 -16.84 -6.27 -6.14
N LYS A 34 -17.87 -7.13 -6.24
CA LYS A 34 -19.26 -6.70 -6.47
C LYS A 34 -19.86 -5.92 -5.31
N LEU A 35 -19.36 -6.10 -4.08
CA LEU A 35 -19.80 -5.33 -2.92
C LEU A 35 -19.25 -3.91 -2.94
N TRP A 36 -18.13 -3.70 -3.63
CA TRP A 36 -17.54 -2.39 -3.82
C TRP A 36 -18.24 -1.66 -4.97
N THR A 37 -19.28 -0.92 -4.63
CA THR A 37 -20.08 -0.19 -5.60
C THR A 37 -19.50 1.20 -5.86
N ILE A 38 -19.47 1.55 -7.15
CA ILE A 38 -19.27 2.91 -7.63
C ILE A 38 -20.63 3.30 -8.17
N ALA A 39 -21.29 4.28 -7.54
CA ALA A 39 -22.55 4.84 -8.05
C ALA A 39 -22.35 5.22 -9.52
N LEU A 40 -23.39 5.09 -10.36
CA LEU A 40 -23.31 5.47 -11.77
C LEU A 40 -22.70 6.88 -11.84
N PRO A 41 -21.50 7.05 -12.43
CA PRO A 41 -20.76 8.28 -12.27
C PRO A 41 -21.44 9.37 -13.11
N THR A 42 -22.31 10.12 -12.46
CA THR A 42 -22.86 11.38 -12.97
C THR A 42 -21.87 12.52 -12.79
N ASP A 43 -20.86 12.33 -11.94
CA ASP A 43 -19.82 13.31 -11.64
C ASP A 43 -18.43 12.66 -11.53
N ALA A 44 -17.40 13.45 -11.87
CA ALA A 44 -16.00 13.04 -11.78
C ALA A 44 -15.51 12.97 -10.32
N SER A 45 -16.16 13.70 -9.40
CA SER A 45 -15.82 13.75 -7.99
C SER A 45 -15.97 12.40 -7.28
N SER A 46 -17.03 11.64 -7.59
CA SER A 46 -17.29 10.32 -7.04
C SER A 46 -16.23 9.31 -7.47
N ILE A 47 -15.77 9.41 -8.73
CA ILE A 47 -14.68 8.59 -9.25
C ILE A 47 -13.35 8.95 -8.58
N ALA A 48 -13.05 10.24 -8.42
CA ALA A 48 -11.84 10.69 -7.74
C ALA A 48 -11.81 10.23 -6.27
N ALA A 49 -12.94 10.31 -5.55
CA ALA A 49 -13.06 9.81 -4.19
C ALA A 49 -12.85 8.29 -4.11
N LYS A 50 -13.44 7.51 -5.02
CA LYS A 50 -13.23 6.06 -5.09
C LYS A 50 -11.80 5.68 -5.48
N CYS A 51 -11.16 6.46 -6.33
CA CYS A 51 -9.74 6.29 -6.64
C CYS A 51 -8.88 6.52 -5.39
N LYS A 52 -9.12 7.62 -4.66
CA LYS A 52 -8.45 7.89 -3.39
C LYS A 52 -8.62 6.72 -2.42
N GLU A 53 -9.85 6.26 -2.22
CA GLU A 53 -10.18 5.12 -1.36
C GLU A 53 -9.37 3.86 -1.72
N VAL A 54 -9.31 3.49 -3.00
CA VAL A 54 -8.51 2.35 -3.47
C VAL A 54 -7.03 2.54 -3.18
N MET A 55 -6.47 3.71 -3.47
CA MET A 55 -5.05 3.97 -3.21
C MET A 55 -4.72 3.91 -1.72
N THR A 56 -5.58 4.45 -0.85
CA THR A 56 -5.44 4.36 0.61
C THR A 56 -5.50 2.91 1.08
N VAL A 57 -6.48 2.12 0.63
CA VAL A 57 -6.61 0.70 1.02
C VAL A 57 -5.39 -0.12 0.59
N VAL A 58 -4.89 0.09 -0.63
CA VAL A 58 -3.68 -0.60 -1.11
C VAL A 58 -2.47 -0.27 -0.25
N ALA A 59 -2.28 1.01 0.10
CA ALA A 59 -1.18 1.43 0.95
C ALA A 59 -1.31 0.90 2.39
N LEU A 60 -2.53 0.86 2.95
CA LEU A 60 -2.80 0.27 4.26
C LEU A 60 -2.46 -1.22 4.27
N VAL A 61 -2.92 -1.97 3.26
CA VAL A 61 -2.59 -3.39 3.15
C VAL A 61 -1.09 -3.56 3.03
N TYR A 62 -0.40 -2.82 2.16
CA TYR A 62 1.06 -2.89 2.03
C TYR A 62 1.79 -2.65 3.35
N GLY A 63 1.37 -1.67 4.15
CA GLY A 63 2.00 -1.35 5.45
C GLY A 63 1.60 -2.25 6.62
N ALA A 64 0.51 -3.01 6.52
CA ALA A 64 -0.08 -3.73 7.64
C ALA A 64 0.18 -5.25 7.64
N LEU A 65 1.06 -5.78 6.77
CA LEU A 65 1.30 -7.23 6.69
C LEU A 65 2.27 -7.76 7.73
N THR A 66 3.06 -6.89 8.37
CA THR A 66 4.07 -7.32 9.33
C THR A 66 3.40 -7.88 10.59
N ARG A 67 3.68 -9.14 10.91
CA ARG A 67 3.20 -9.77 12.14
C ARG A 67 3.91 -9.17 13.36
N PRO A 68 3.19 -8.85 14.44
CA PRO A 68 3.81 -8.35 15.68
C PRO A 68 4.93 -9.27 16.18
N GLY A 69 6.05 -8.67 16.60
CA GLY A 69 7.24 -9.39 17.07
C GLY A 69 8.20 -9.86 15.97
N TYR A 70 7.95 -9.48 14.71
CA TYR A 70 8.83 -9.72 13.58
C TYR A 70 9.35 -8.43 12.98
N LYS A 71 10.52 -8.48 12.36
CA LYS A 71 11.03 -7.34 11.58
C LYS A 71 10.05 -6.95 10.45
N PRO A 72 10.05 -5.69 10.00
CA PRO A 72 9.20 -5.24 8.90
C PRO A 72 9.26 -6.15 7.66
N ALA A 73 8.10 -6.60 7.20
CA ALA A 73 7.95 -7.49 6.06
C ALA A 73 7.13 -6.79 4.96
N LEU A 74 7.84 -6.21 3.99
CA LEU A 74 7.24 -5.50 2.85
C LEU A 74 7.11 -6.43 1.65
N GLU A 75 5.88 -6.81 1.34
CA GLU A 75 5.61 -7.86 0.36
C GLU A 75 5.66 -7.35 -1.09
N PHE A 76 6.40 -8.08 -1.92
CA PHE A 76 6.76 -7.69 -3.28
C PHE A 76 5.54 -7.46 -4.19
N ALA A 77 4.55 -8.34 -4.14
CA ALA A 77 3.39 -8.27 -5.02
C ALA A 77 2.42 -7.15 -4.60
N PHE A 78 2.24 -6.92 -3.30
CA PHE A 78 1.43 -5.78 -2.82
C PHE A 78 2.11 -4.43 -3.07
N MET A 79 3.45 -4.37 -3.04
CA MET A 79 4.17 -3.18 -3.51
C MET A 79 3.88 -2.89 -5.00
N HIS A 80 3.73 -3.91 -5.86
CA HIS A 80 3.35 -3.68 -7.26
C HIS A 80 1.96 -3.07 -7.40
N PHE A 81 1.02 -3.44 -6.54
CA PHE A 81 -0.26 -2.73 -6.45
C PHE A 81 -0.06 -1.30 -5.98
N LEU A 82 0.67 -1.06 -4.88
CA LEU A 82 0.94 0.31 -4.42
C LEU A 82 1.52 1.19 -5.54
N THR A 83 2.54 0.70 -6.23
CA THR A 83 3.24 1.45 -7.27
C THR A 83 2.42 1.63 -8.55
N SER A 84 1.62 0.64 -8.95
CA SER A 84 0.73 0.76 -10.11
C SER A 84 -0.47 1.68 -9.84
N SER A 85 -0.94 1.77 -8.59
CA SER A 85 -2.03 2.68 -8.19
C SER A 85 -1.75 4.15 -8.52
N TYR A 86 -0.47 4.55 -8.54
CA TYR A 86 -0.02 5.88 -8.95
C TYR A 86 -0.51 6.27 -10.35
N PHE A 87 -0.60 5.31 -11.28
CA PHE A 87 -0.97 5.56 -12.67
C PHE A 87 -2.49 5.63 -12.89
N ILE A 88 -3.31 5.14 -11.96
CA ILE A 88 -4.77 5.17 -12.10
C ILE A 88 -5.30 6.58 -12.39
N PRO A 89 -5.01 7.62 -11.58
CA PRO A 89 -5.51 8.96 -11.85
C PRO A 89 -4.94 9.56 -13.14
N ILE A 90 -3.74 9.15 -13.58
CA ILE A 90 -3.14 9.60 -14.84
C ILE A 90 -3.90 9.02 -16.04
N ILE A 91 -4.30 7.75 -15.95
CA ILE A 91 -5.06 7.07 -17.01
C ILE A 91 -6.48 7.63 -17.12
N PHE A 92 -7.06 8.15 -16.02
CA PHE A 92 -8.41 8.70 -16.03
C PHE A 92 -8.58 9.85 -17.02
N ASP A 93 -7.58 10.70 -17.19
CA ASP A 93 -7.61 11.83 -18.13
C ASP A 93 -7.84 11.39 -19.58
N ALA A 94 -7.50 10.13 -19.90
CA ALA A 94 -7.70 9.55 -21.23
C ALA A 94 -9.00 8.72 -21.37
N LEU A 95 -9.79 8.58 -20.30
CA LEU A 95 -10.94 7.67 -20.24
C LEU A 95 -12.25 8.39 -19.92
N PRO A 96 -13.36 8.07 -20.60
CA PRO A 96 -14.70 8.45 -20.16
C PRO A 96 -15.02 7.89 -18.76
N LEU A 97 -15.87 8.58 -17.99
CA LEU A 97 -16.23 8.21 -16.60
C LEU A 97 -16.64 6.74 -16.43
N VAL A 98 -17.43 6.20 -17.38
CA VAL A 98 -17.85 4.79 -17.36
C VAL A 98 -16.65 3.84 -17.46
N LYS A 99 -15.64 4.18 -18.27
CA LYS A 99 -14.40 3.39 -18.38
C LYS A 99 -13.50 3.57 -17.16
N GLN A 100 -13.46 4.75 -16.54
CA GLN A 100 -12.75 4.96 -15.27
C GLN A 100 -13.33 4.06 -14.16
N ALA A 101 -14.66 4.02 -14.03
CA ALA A 101 -15.34 3.14 -13.07
C ALA A 101 -15.05 1.66 -13.33
N ARG A 102 -15.02 1.23 -14.60
CA ARG A 102 -14.67 -0.15 -14.97
C ARG A 102 -13.21 -0.47 -14.63
N LEU A 103 -12.28 0.46 -14.90
CA LEU A 103 -10.86 0.32 -14.58
C LEU A 103 -10.68 0.14 -13.06
N LEU A 104 -11.33 0.98 -12.25
CA LEU A 104 -11.28 0.85 -10.79
C LEU A 104 -11.80 -0.50 -10.30
N ARG A 105 -12.94 -0.98 -10.82
CA ARG A 105 -13.49 -2.29 -10.45
C ARG A 105 -12.55 -3.43 -10.85
N ALA A 106 -11.95 -3.36 -12.03
CA ALA A 106 -10.98 -4.34 -12.49
C ALA A 106 -9.73 -4.34 -11.59
N TYR A 107 -9.22 -3.16 -11.26
CA TYR A 107 -8.07 -3.00 -10.37
C TYR A 107 -8.33 -3.58 -8.98
N VAL A 108 -9.49 -3.29 -8.37
CA VAL A 108 -9.90 -3.87 -7.08
C VAL A 108 -10.04 -5.38 -7.17
N ALA A 109 -10.67 -5.91 -8.23
CA ALA A 109 -10.79 -7.35 -8.41
C ALA A 109 -9.40 -8.03 -8.51
N SER A 110 -8.46 -7.45 -9.27
CA SER A 110 -7.08 -7.96 -9.35
C SER A 110 -6.36 -7.90 -8.01
N PHE A 111 -6.52 -6.80 -7.26
CA PHE A 111 -5.94 -6.66 -5.92
C PHE A 111 -6.49 -7.70 -4.95
N LEU A 112 -7.81 -7.91 -4.95
CA LEU A 112 -8.46 -8.92 -4.12
C LEU A 112 -8.03 -10.34 -4.52
N ALA A 113 -7.86 -10.62 -5.81
CA ALA A 113 -7.38 -11.93 -6.26
C ALA A 113 -5.98 -12.20 -5.70
N LEU A 114 -5.05 -11.26 -5.83
CA LEU A 114 -3.72 -11.41 -5.23
C LEU A 114 -3.81 -11.56 -3.70
N PHE A 115 -4.65 -10.76 -3.04
CA PHE A 115 -4.84 -10.83 -1.59
C PHE A 115 -5.30 -12.22 -1.14
N VAL A 116 -6.19 -12.85 -1.90
CA VAL A 116 -6.66 -14.20 -1.63
C VAL A 116 -5.60 -15.24 -1.94
N MET A 117 -4.89 -15.11 -3.07
CA MET A 117 -3.76 -16.00 -3.41
C MET A 117 -2.67 -16.01 -2.35
N LYS A 118 -2.50 -14.90 -1.63
CA LYS A 118 -1.57 -14.76 -0.50
C LYS A 118 -2.14 -15.29 0.82
N GLY A 119 -3.29 -15.96 0.80
CA GLY A 119 -3.95 -16.57 1.96
C GLY A 119 -4.82 -15.63 2.78
N CYS A 120 -5.22 -14.48 2.24
CA CYS A 120 -5.95 -13.44 2.98
C CYS A 120 -5.25 -12.99 4.28
N PRO A 121 -4.00 -12.51 4.19
CA PRO A 121 -3.16 -12.28 5.37
C PRO A 121 -3.84 -11.39 6.43
N PRO A 122 -3.58 -11.65 7.73
CA PRO A 122 -3.91 -10.71 8.79
C PRO A 122 -3.39 -9.31 8.49
N LEU A 123 -4.19 -8.29 8.85
CA LEU A 123 -3.78 -6.89 8.76
C LEU A 123 -3.52 -6.40 10.18
N TYR A 124 -2.28 -6.07 10.48
CA TYR A 124 -1.80 -5.57 11.75
C TYR A 124 -1.62 -4.06 11.65
N ILE A 125 -2.73 -3.34 11.77
CA ILE A 125 -2.75 -1.88 11.65
C ILE A 125 -2.17 -1.28 12.94
N THR A 126 -1.00 -0.65 12.85
CA THR A 126 -0.38 0.02 14.01
C THR A 126 -0.87 1.47 14.15
N PRO A 127 -0.79 2.06 15.35
CA PRO A 127 -1.09 3.48 15.56
C PRO A 127 -0.25 4.40 14.66
N GLU A 128 1.02 4.09 14.44
CA GLU A 128 1.93 4.87 13.61
C GLU A 128 1.46 4.88 12.15
N LEU A 129 1.01 3.73 11.64
CA LEU A 129 0.51 3.58 10.27
C LEU A 129 -0.75 4.42 10.00
N THR A 130 -1.55 4.70 11.03
CA THR A 130 -2.82 5.45 10.90
C THR A 130 -2.81 6.82 11.55
N SER A 131 -1.66 7.24 12.10
CA SER A 131 -1.48 8.56 12.67
C SER A 131 -1.64 9.68 11.63
N THR A 132 -2.11 10.84 12.06
CA THR A 132 -2.29 11.98 11.16
C THR A 132 -0.96 12.44 10.59
N ASN A 133 -0.89 12.60 9.26
CA ASN A 133 0.30 13.11 8.59
C ASN A 133 0.40 14.64 8.77
N THR A 134 1.03 15.07 9.87
CA THR A 134 1.11 16.50 10.26
C THR A 134 2.15 17.30 9.48
N HIS A 135 2.96 16.68 8.60
CA HIS A 135 4.19 17.30 8.12
C HIS A 135 4.28 17.48 6.59
N HIS A 136 3.24 18.05 5.98
CA HIS A 136 3.31 18.51 4.58
C HIS A 136 3.95 19.89 4.39
N HIS A 137 4.21 20.61 5.48
CA HIS A 137 4.70 21.98 5.43
C HIS A 137 6.00 22.14 6.23
N CYS A 138 7.02 22.72 5.59
CA CYS A 138 8.06 23.43 6.34
C CYS A 138 7.38 24.56 7.12
N THR A 139 7.50 24.58 8.43
CA THR A 139 7.14 25.76 9.24
C THR A 139 8.19 26.84 9.03
N SER A 140 8.14 27.54 7.90
CA SER A 140 8.90 28.78 7.72
C SER A 140 8.28 29.90 8.57
N THR A 141 8.52 29.85 9.87
CA THR A 141 8.52 31.04 10.73
C THR A 141 9.93 31.18 11.28
N ALA A 142 10.86 31.55 10.40
CA ALA A 142 12.19 31.97 10.79
C ALA A 142 12.11 33.41 11.33
N THR A 143 11.83 33.57 12.62
CA THR A 143 12.23 34.77 13.36
C THR A 143 13.60 34.53 13.95
N THR A 144 14.60 35.14 13.31
CA THR A 144 15.84 35.70 13.88
C THR A 144 16.64 34.91 14.93
N THR A 145 17.90 34.66 14.58
CA THR A 145 19.10 34.58 15.43
C THR A 145 19.16 33.47 16.49
N THR A 146 19.87 32.37 16.18
CA THR A 146 21.10 31.94 16.87
C THR A 146 21.70 30.71 16.18
N GLU A 147 23.02 30.70 16.05
CA GLU A 147 23.83 29.57 15.58
C GLU A 147 23.70 28.38 16.55
N SER A 148 23.01 27.30 16.18
CA SER A 148 23.35 25.89 16.50
C SER A 148 22.17 24.92 16.32
N SER A 149 21.96 24.41 15.10
CA SER A 149 21.63 23.00 14.78
C SER A 149 21.23 22.89 13.30
N PRO A 150 21.69 21.88 12.54
CA PRO A 150 21.19 21.65 11.20
C PRO A 150 19.85 20.90 11.27
N ASP A 151 18.90 21.32 10.41
CA ASP A 151 17.82 20.50 9.84
C ASP A 151 16.45 20.32 10.53
N GLU A 152 16.08 21.04 11.59
CA GLU A 152 14.69 20.98 12.10
C GLU A 152 13.63 21.62 11.17
N ASN A 153 14.05 22.34 10.13
CA ASN A 153 13.16 23.11 9.25
C ASN A 153 13.00 22.53 7.83
N CYS A 154 13.51 21.33 7.57
CA CYS A 154 13.46 20.69 6.25
C CYS A 154 12.17 19.85 6.09
N ASN A 155 11.54 19.90 4.90
CA ASN A 155 10.38 19.07 4.59
C ASN A 155 10.76 17.59 4.82
N PRO A 156 10.08 16.85 5.71
CA PRO A 156 10.54 15.52 6.11
C PRO A 156 10.53 14.48 4.99
N TRP A 157 9.87 14.78 3.87
CA TRP A 157 9.95 13.97 2.66
C TRP A 157 11.32 14.05 1.97
N MET A 158 12.10 15.11 2.16
CA MET A 158 13.42 15.27 1.53
C MET A 158 14.39 14.17 1.96
N HIS A 159 14.35 13.76 3.23
CA HIS A 159 15.12 12.64 3.73
C HIS A 159 14.72 11.32 3.06
N VAL A 160 13.40 11.07 2.95
CA VAL A 160 12.85 9.87 2.31
C VAL A 160 13.24 9.83 0.82
N PHE A 161 13.14 10.95 0.10
CA PHE A 161 13.55 11.03 -1.30
C PHE A 161 15.05 10.78 -1.47
N SER A 162 15.88 11.36 -0.60
CA SER A 162 17.33 11.16 -0.65
C SER A 162 17.70 9.68 -0.47
N LYS A 163 17.10 9.01 0.52
CA LYS A 163 17.29 7.56 0.72
C LYS A 163 16.77 6.73 -0.45
N ALA A 164 15.59 7.07 -0.98
CA ALA A 164 15.00 6.33 -2.10
C ALA A 164 15.82 6.44 -3.40
N ILE A 165 16.43 7.61 -3.64
CA ILE A 165 17.33 7.83 -4.80
C ILE A 165 18.64 7.08 -4.62
N ALA A 166 19.15 7.00 -3.39
CA ALA A 166 20.36 6.25 -3.07
C ALA A 166 20.17 4.73 -2.99
N CYS A 167 18.92 4.24 -3.06
CA CYS A 167 18.61 2.81 -3.01
C CYS A 167 18.82 2.16 -4.38
N ASP A 168 19.62 1.09 -4.42
CA ASP A 168 19.86 0.32 -5.64
C ASP A 168 18.62 -0.42 -6.17
N ASP A 169 17.63 -0.70 -5.31
CA ASP A 169 16.38 -1.33 -5.72
C ASP A 169 15.42 -0.29 -6.32
N MET A 170 15.15 -0.43 -7.62
CA MET A 170 14.30 0.52 -8.35
C MET A 170 12.82 0.53 -7.91
N HIS A 171 12.38 -0.41 -7.06
CA HIS A 171 11.02 -0.44 -6.54
C HIS A 171 10.85 0.51 -5.36
N ALA A 172 11.89 0.72 -4.54
CA ALA A 172 11.85 1.68 -3.44
C ALA A 172 11.43 3.10 -3.88
N PRO A 173 12.06 3.75 -4.89
CA PRO A 173 11.62 5.07 -5.35
C PRO A 173 10.22 5.06 -5.98
N LYS A 174 9.78 3.93 -6.58
CA LYS A 174 8.41 3.80 -7.09
C LYS A 174 7.39 3.80 -5.95
N ALA A 175 7.67 3.05 -4.88
CA ALA A 175 6.81 2.95 -3.70
C ALA A 175 6.71 4.31 -3.00
N VAL A 176 7.85 4.97 -2.77
CA VAL A 176 7.90 6.32 -2.19
C VAL A 176 7.11 7.34 -3.02
N ARG A 177 7.23 7.31 -4.36
CA ARG A 177 6.45 8.18 -5.24
C ARG A 177 4.94 7.93 -5.14
N ALA A 178 4.51 6.67 -5.06
CA ALA A 178 3.10 6.34 -4.88
C ALA A 178 2.58 6.83 -3.53
N LEU A 179 3.32 6.62 -2.44
CA LEU A 179 2.97 7.09 -1.10
C LEU A 179 2.92 8.61 -1.01
N TRP A 180 3.86 9.31 -1.65
CA TRP A 180 3.82 10.76 -1.78
C TRP A 180 2.55 11.22 -2.50
N ARG A 181 2.16 10.57 -3.60
CA ARG A 181 0.93 10.91 -4.31
C ARG A 181 -0.31 10.72 -3.44
N ILE A 182 -0.38 9.64 -2.66
CA ILE A 182 -1.50 9.39 -1.74
C ILE A 182 -1.56 10.49 -0.68
N SER A 183 -0.42 10.87 -0.12
CA SER A 183 -0.34 11.93 0.88
C SER A 183 -0.84 13.29 0.36
N LEU A 184 -0.59 13.60 -0.91
CA LEU A 184 -1.14 14.80 -1.55
C LEU A 184 -2.67 14.72 -1.72
N LEU A 185 -3.23 13.54 -1.97
CA LEU A 185 -4.69 13.36 -2.03
C LEU A 185 -5.35 13.47 -0.65
N ASP A 186 -4.61 13.21 0.43
CA ASP A 186 -5.07 13.44 1.80
C ASP A 186 -5.00 14.93 2.18
N ALA A 187 -3.90 15.60 1.84
CA ALA A 187 -3.74 17.04 2.09
C ALA A 187 -4.67 17.90 1.22
N PHE A 188 -4.96 17.46 0.00
CA PHE A 188 -5.80 18.15 -0.97
C PHE A 188 -6.88 17.21 -1.51
N PRO A 189 -7.90 16.87 -0.70
CA PRO A 189 -8.92 15.91 -1.09
C PRO A 189 -9.75 16.44 -2.28
N PRO A 190 -10.15 15.56 -3.22
CA PRO A 190 -11.06 15.95 -4.28
C PRO A 190 -12.38 16.45 -3.69
N VAL A 191 -12.92 17.54 -4.25
CA VAL A 191 -14.21 18.09 -3.84
C VAL A 191 -15.27 17.03 -4.06
N CYS A 192 -15.88 16.54 -2.97
CA CYS A 192 -16.93 15.54 -3.03
C CYS A 192 -18.24 16.18 -2.58
N HIS A 193 -19.26 16.21 -3.45
CA HIS A 193 -20.59 16.65 -3.03
C HIS A 193 -21.17 15.59 -2.07
N GLU A 194 -21.54 16.03 -0.87
CA GLU A 194 -21.86 15.24 0.35
C GLU A 194 -22.89 14.09 0.22
N LYS A 195 -23.50 13.89 -0.96
CA LYS A 195 -24.66 13.00 -1.12
C LYS A 195 -24.36 11.52 -1.36
N SER A 196 -23.10 11.08 -1.37
CA SER A 196 -22.74 9.76 -1.92
C SER A 196 -22.50 8.63 -0.91
N VAL A 197 -22.51 8.84 0.41
CA VAL A 197 -22.03 7.79 1.34
C VAL A 197 -22.92 7.64 2.58
N ILE A 198 -24.18 7.21 2.39
CA ILE A 198 -25.00 6.75 3.51
C ILE A 198 -24.66 5.28 3.77
N GLY A 199 -24.03 4.97 4.91
CA GLY A 199 -23.84 3.60 5.41
C GLY A 199 -22.52 2.89 5.04
N TYR A 200 -21.51 3.60 4.54
CA TYR A 200 -20.18 3.04 4.25
C TYR A 200 -19.11 3.75 5.09
N GLU A 201 -18.31 2.96 5.82
CA GLU A 201 -17.17 3.43 6.61
C GLU A 201 -15.95 3.58 5.69
N LEU A 202 -15.35 4.78 5.68
CA LEU A 202 -14.12 5.03 4.94
C LEU A 202 -12.96 4.24 5.57
N PRO A 203 -11.94 3.83 4.77
CA PRO A 203 -10.74 3.25 5.34
C PRO A 203 -10.10 4.23 6.36
N PRO A 204 -9.39 3.71 7.38
CA PRO A 204 -8.68 4.58 8.30
C PRO A 204 -7.68 5.46 7.54
N PRO A 205 -7.37 6.67 8.05
CA PRO A 205 -6.32 7.50 7.47
C PRO A 205 -4.99 6.74 7.47
N ILE A 206 -4.09 7.12 6.57
CA ILE A 206 -2.77 6.50 6.47
C ILE A 206 -1.66 7.53 6.61
N ASN A 207 -0.67 7.23 7.44
CA ASN A 207 0.56 7.99 7.54
C ASN A 207 1.51 7.59 6.42
N CYS A 208 1.33 8.15 5.22
CA CYS A 208 2.18 7.86 4.06
C CYS A 208 3.66 8.18 4.30
N LEU A 209 3.97 9.20 5.10
CA LEU A 209 5.36 9.55 5.41
C LEU A 209 6.02 8.48 6.27
N HIS A 210 5.33 8.01 7.32
CA HIS A 210 5.79 6.90 8.14
C HIS A 210 6.01 5.64 7.29
N LEU A 211 5.03 5.27 6.47
CA LEU A 211 5.13 4.10 5.60
C LEU A 211 6.27 4.25 4.58
N ALA A 212 6.50 5.44 4.04
CA ALA A 212 7.60 5.67 3.11
C ALA A 212 8.97 5.60 3.79
N ARG A 213 9.10 6.07 5.03
CA ARG A 213 10.29 5.88 5.87
C ARG A 213 10.54 4.40 6.13
N LEU A 214 9.51 3.68 6.56
CA LEU A 214 9.56 2.23 6.76
C LEU A 214 10.05 1.52 5.49
N THR A 215 9.55 1.90 4.31
CA THR A 215 10.00 1.36 3.02
C THR A 215 11.50 1.54 2.79
N VAL A 216 12.01 2.77 2.89
CA VAL A 216 13.44 3.05 2.59
C VAL A 216 14.39 2.58 3.69
N ASP A 217 13.89 2.41 4.91
CA ASP A 217 14.67 1.86 6.04
C ASP A 217 14.72 0.33 6.00
N THR A 218 13.67 -0.31 5.47
CA THR A 218 13.59 -1.77 5.33
C THR A 218 14.29 -2.25 4.06
N ILE A 219 14.18 -1.53 2.95
CA ILE A 219 14.76 -1.93 1.66
C ILE A 219 16.15 -1.29 1.52
N THR A 220 17.19 -2.07 1.81
CA THR A 220 18.57 -1.61 1.84
C THR A 220 19.38 -2.16 0.67
N SER A 221 20.40 -1.39 0.27
CA SER A 221 21.37 -1.81 -0.74
C SER A 221 22.42 -2.72 -0.12
N GLU A 222 22.09 -4.00 0.13
CA GLU A 222 23.13 -4.99 0.44
C GLU A 222 23.65 -5.69 -0.83
N PRO A 223 24.97 -5.99 -0.91
CA PRO A 223 25.58 -6.60 -2.09
C PRO A 223 25.06 -8.01 -2.34
N LYS A 224 24.77 -8.30 -3.62
CA LYS A 224 24.07 -9.49 -4.17
C LYS A 224 24.69 -10.88 -3.92
N ASN A 225 25.62 -11.06 -2.98
CA ASN A 225 26.46 -12.28 -2.89
C ASN A 225 26.02 -13.37 -1.90
N THR A 226 24.82 -13.30 -1.32
CA THR A 226 24.29 -14.37 -0.44
C THR A 226 23.36 -15.36 -1.17
N PRO A 227 23.40 -16.66 -0.83
CA PRO A 227 22.65 -17.74 -1.50
C PRO A 227 21.13 -17.63 -1.33
N THR A 228 20.40 -18.28 -2.24
CA THR A 228 19.02 -17.97 -2.69
C THR A 228 17.86 -18.40 -1.79
N ASN A 229 18.08 -19.03 -0.63
CA ASN A 229 17.00 -19.67 0.13
C ASN A 229 16.70 -19.06 1.52
N THR A 230 17.29 -17.92 1.86
CA THR A 230 16.94 -17.17 3.08
C THR A 230 16.59 -15.73 2.70
N GLN A 231 15.45 -15.23 3.18
CA GLN A 231 15.06 -13.84 3.01
C GLN A 231 16.17 -12.94 3.55
N LYS A 232 16.75 -12.11 2.68
CA LYS A 232 17.84 -11.21 3.06
C LYS A 232 17.25 -10.04 3.83
N VAL A 233 17.92 -9.64 4.90
CA VAL A 233 17.69 -8.32 5.50
C VAL A 233 17.90 -7.29 4.39
N GLY A 234 16.95 -6.38 4.19
CA GLY A 234 17.04 -5.40 3.12
C GLY A 234 16.22 -5.67 1.86
N ASP A 235 15.53 -6.81 1.75
CA ASP A 235 14.83 -7.20 0.52
C ASP A 235 13.30 -7.30 0.69
N TRP A 236 12.60 -7.29 -0.44
CA TRP A 236 11.17 -7.51 -0.51
C TRP A 236 10.83 -8.94 -0.11
N VAL A 237 9.75 -9.11 0.64
CA VAL A 237 9.33 -10.45 1.04
C VAL A 237 8.55 -11.12 -0.09
N HIS A 238 8.96 -12.35 -0.41
CA HIS A 238 8.29 -13.23 -1.34
C HIS A 238 7.72 -14.41 -0.56
N GLY A 239 6.43 -14.67 -0.70
CA GLY A 239 5.84 -15.88 -0.12
C GLY A 239 4.40 -15.72 0.33
N MET A 240 4.01 -16.58 1.26
CA MET A 240 2.65 -16.79 1.75
C MET A 240 2.47 -16.18 3.14
N ILE A 241 2.53 -14.84 3.23
CA ILE A 241 2.57 -14.07 4.48
C ILE A 241 1.37 -14.29 5.42
N ALA A 242 0.28 -14.87 4.94
CA ALA A 242 -0.86 -15.26 5.78
C ALA A 242 -0.61 -16.47 6.69
N PHE A 243 0.39 -17.29 6.40
CA PHE A 243 0.58 -18.61 6.98
C PHE A 243 1.70 -18.62 8.01
N ASP A 244 1.58 -19.45 9.06
CA ASP A 244 2.57 -19.53 10.13
C ASP A 244 3.91 -20.08 9.65
N GLU A 245 3.86 -20.96 8.65
CA GLU A 245 5.01 -21.53 7.96
C GLU A 245 5.92 -20.45 7.36
N PHE A 246 5.34 -19.37 6.81
CA PHE A 246 6.13 -18.24 6.32
C PHE A 246 6.92 -17.58 7.45
N TRP A 247 6.27 -17.34 8.60
CA TRP A 247 6.85 -16.62 9.74
C TRP A 247 7.85 -17.46 10.55
N ALA A 248 7.76 -18.79 10.50
CA ALA A 248 8.70 -19.69 11.17
C ALA A 248 10.16 -19.49 10.72
N HIS A 249 10.37 -18.91 9.55
CA HIS A 249 11.69 -18.63 8.96
C HIS A 249 12.08 -17.16 8.97
N GLN A 250 11.29 -16.29 9.63
CA GLN A 250 11.50 -14.84 9.63
C GLN A 250 12.25 -14.37 10.88
N ASP A 251 13.00 -13.30 10.70
CA ASP A 251 13.69 -12.62 11.79
C ASP A 251 12.69 -11.98 12.76
N LYS A 252 12.90 -12.22 14.05
CA LYS A 252 12.16 -11.54 15.11
C LYS A 252 12.71 -10.15 15.36
N GLU A 253 11.83 -9.26 15.81
CA GLU A 253 12.24 -7.98 16.38
C GLU A 253 12.83 -8.24 17.78
N LEU A 254 14.00 -7.66 18.07
CA LEU A 254 14.74 -7.86 19.33
C LEU A 254 14.17 -7.01 20.46
#